data_AF-A0A621RQQ4-F1
#
_entry.id   AF-A0A621RQQ4-F1
#
_cell.length_a   1.000
_cell.length_b   1.000
_cell.length_c   1.000
_cell.angle_alpha   90.00
_cell.angle_beta   90.00
_cell.angle_gamma   90.00
#
_symmetry.space_group_name_H-M   'P 1'
#
loop_
_entity.id
_entity.type
_entity.pdbx_description
1 polymer ?
#
loop_
_entity_poly.entity_id
_entity_poly.type
_entity_poly.pdbx_seq_one_letter_code
_entity_poly.pdbx_strand_id
1 'polypeptide(L)'
;MTQHTRNFSFKVLTINTHKGFTAFNKRFILPELRDAVRTVGADIVCLQEVMGAHEVHPLHIENWPDTTHYEFLADTMWSDFAYGRNAVYPEGHHGNAVLSRYPIEHYENRDVSVGGSEKRGVLYCRITPPMLNRPIHVMCVHLGLRESHRQAQLTMLAGW
;
A
#
# COMPACT_ATOMS: atom_id res chain seq x y z
N MET A 1 -27.65 -3.79 33.05
CA MET A 1 -27.13 -2.87 32.02
C MET A 1 -26.76 -3.70 30.81
N THR A 2 -27.57 -3.66 29.76
CA THR A 2 -27.33 -4.36 28.50
C THR A 2 -26.25 -3.60 27.73
N GLN A 3 -25.05 -4.17 27.64
CA GLN A 3 -24.04 -3.68 26.70
C GLN A 3 -24.56 -3.92 25.28
N HIS A 4 -25.06 -2.88 24.64
CA HIS A 4 -25.16 -2.86 23.19
C HIS A 4 -23.74 -2.98 22.64
N THR A 5 -23.39 -4.15 22.10
CA THR A 5 -22.24 -4.29 21.21
C THR A 5 -22.46 -3.30 20.07
N ARG A 6 -21.76 -2.16 20.13
CA ARG A 6 -21.67 -1.26 18.96
C ARG A 6 -21.05 -2.10 17.86
N ASN A 7 -21.79 -2.32 16.77
CA ASN A 7 -21.24 -2.96 15.59
C ASN A 7 -20.06 -2.13 15.08
N PHE A 8 -18.87 -2.71 15.14
CA PHE A 8 -17.68 -2.14 14.52
C PHE A 8 -17.74 -2.45 13.02
N SER A 9 -17.65 -1.40 12.20
CA SER A 9 -17.51 -1.52 10.74
C SER A 9 -16.10 -1.06 10.36
N PHE A 10 -15.48 -1.78 9.44
CA PHE A 10 -14.12 -1.53 9.01
C PHE A 10 -14.04 -1.70 7.49
N LYS A 11 -13.74 -0.61 6.78
CA LYS A 11 -13.66 -0.61 5.33
C LYS A 11 -12.20 -0.63 4.88
N VAL A 12 -11.85 -1.65 4.10
CA VAL A 12 -10.51 -1.80 3.52
C VAL A 12 -10.60 -1.67 2.01
N LEU A 13 -9.72 -0.87 1.42
CA LEU A 13 -9.52 -0.77 -0.02
C LEU A 13 -8.14 -1.35 -0.36
N THR A 14 -8.03 -2.10 -1.45
CA THR A 14 -6.73 -2.48 -2.02
C THR A 14 -6.68 -2.10 -3.48
N ILE A 15 -5.56 -1.51 -3.90
CA ILE A 15 -5.36 -1.08 -5.29
C ILE A 15 -3.89 -1.16 -5.68
N ASN A 16 -3.64 -1.78 -6.83
CA ASN A 16 -2.37 -1.65 -7.50
C ASN A 16 -2.39 -0.33 -8.30
N THR A 17 -1.51 0.58 -7.93
CA THR A 17 -1.46 1.95 -8.49
C THR A 17 -0.72 2.02 -9.81
N HIS A 18 -0.03 0.94 -10.22
CA HIS A 18 0.75 0.85 -11.45
C HIS A 18 1.63 2.08 -11.67
N LYS A 19 2.33 2.50 -10.60
CA LYS A 19 3.21 3.67 -10.56
C LYS A 19 2.52 5.00 -10.92
N GLY A 20 1.20 5.09 -10.75
CA GLY A 20 0.39 6.25 -11.09
C GLY A 20 -0.07 6.30 -12.55
N PHE A 21 0.09 5.22 -13.32
CA PHE A 21 -0.31 5.16 -14.72
C PHE A 21 -1.47 4.20 -14.97
N THR A 22 -2.20 4.44 -16.07
CA THR A 22 -3.09 3.43 -16.64
C THR A 22 -2.31 2.19 -17.09
N ALA A 23 -3.03 1.10 -17.38
CA ALA A 23 -2.46 -0.06 -18.07
C ALA A 23 -1.63 0.37 -19.30
N PHE A 24 -0.51 -0.32 -19.52
CA PHE A 24 0.46 -0.03 -20.58
C PHE A 24 1.17 1.34 -20.48
N ASN A 25 1.16 2.00 -19.31
CA ASN A 25 1.87 3.26 -19.06
C ASN A 25 1.47 4.42 -20.00
N LYS A 26 0.23 4.43 -20.50
CA LYS A 26 -0.22 5.39 -21.53
C LYS A 26 -0.54 6.78 -20.98
N ARG A 27 -1.11 6.87 -19.78
CA ARG A 27 -1.54 8.12 -19.16
C ARG A 27 -1.24 8.11 -17.67
N PHE A 28 -0.71 9.22 -17.17
CA PHE A 28 -0.56 9.47 -15.74
C PHE A 28 -1.92 9.88 -15.15
N ILE A 29 -2.36 9.18 -14.10
CA ILE A 29 -3.69 9.30 -13.49
C ILE A 29 -3.66 9.39 -11.97
N LEU A 30 -2.51 9.73 -11.37
CA LEU A 30 -2.37 9.77 -9.91
C LEU A 30 -3.34 10.75 -9.24
N PRO A 31 -3.59 11.97 -9.78
CA PRO A 31 -4.63 12.87 -9.25
C PRO A 31 -6.04 12.25 -9.28
N GLU A 32 -6.43 11.66 -10.40
CA GLU A 32 -7.74 11.02 -10.55
C GLU A 32 -7.88 9.80 -9.64
N LEU A 33 -6.79 9.06 -9.44
CA LEU A 33 -6.73 7.95 -8.51
C LEU A 33 -6.93 8.43 -7.07
N ARG A 34 -6.31 9.55 -6.68
CA ARG A 34 -6.52 10.19 -5.37
C ARG A 34 -8.00 10.48 -5.18
N ASP A 35 -8.64 11.16 -6.13
CA ASP A 35 -10.05 11.51 -6.02
C ASP A 35 -10.96 10.27 -5.94
N ALA A 36 -10.70 9.24 -6.75
CA ALA A 36 -11.43 7.97 -6.67
C ALA A 36 -11.28 7.30 -5.30
N VAL A 37 -10.04 7.17 -4.79
CA VAL A 37 -9.74 6.57 -3.48
C VAL A 37 -10.43 7.35 -2.35
N ARG A 38 -10.60 8.67 -2.50
CA ARG A 38 -11.37 9.50 -1.55
C ARG A 38 -12.85 9.19 -1.50
N THR A 39 -13.49 8.99 -2.63
CA THR A 39 -14.93 8.69 -2.67
C THR A 39 -15.31 7.38 -1.97
N VAL A 40 -14.38 6.41 -1.91
CA VAL A 40 -14.61 5.13 -1.23
C VAL A 40 -14.74 5.31 0.28
N GLY A 41 -14.01 6.29 0.85
CA GLY A 41 -14.00 6.55 2.28
C GLY A 41 -13.59 5.34 3.11
N ALA A 42 -12.52 4.64 2.70
CA ALA A 42 -11.95 3.50 3.40
C ALA A 42 -11.19 3.91 4.66
N ASP A 43 -11.22 3.05 5.68
CA ASP A 43 -10.47 3.24 6.92
C ASP A 43 -8.99 2.91 6.70
N ILE A 44 -8.73 1.85 5.92
CA ILE A 44 -7.40 1.43 5.48
C ILE A 44 -7.35 1.33 3.96
N VAL A 45 -6.25 1.78 3.37
CA VAL A 45 -5.94 1.59 1.95
C VAL A 45 -4.61 0.86 1.79
N CYS A 46 -4.62 -0.30 1.16
CA CYS A 46 -3.44 -1.06 0.76
C CYS A 46 -3.09 -0.72 -0.69
N LEU A 47 -1.91 -0.17 -0.92
CA LEU A 47 -1.44 0.27 -2.23
C LEU A 47 -0.27 -0.61 -2.70
N GLN A 48 -0.28 -1.04 -3.96
CA GLN A 48 0.85 -1.73 -4.60
C GLN A 48 1.45 -0.90 -5.75
N GLU A 49 2.70 -1.19 -6.09
CA GLU A 49 3.48 -0.48 -7.13
C GLU A 49 3.58 1.03 -6.90
N VAL A 50 3.66 1.42 -5.63
CA VAL A 50 3.78 2.82 -5.23
C VAL A 50 5.22 3.28 -5.39
N MET A 51 5.43 4.36 -6.16
CA MET A 51 6.72 5.03 -6.31
C MET A 51 7.06 5.79 -5.02
N GLY A 52 8.27 5.58 -4.51
CA GLY A 52 8.79 6.33 -3.37
C GLY A 52 9.67 7.52 -3.77
N ALA A 53 10.42 8.08 -2.82
CA ALA A 53 11.26 9.26 -3.04
C ALA A 53 12.56 8.94 -3.80
N HIS A 54 13.01 9.93 -4.59
CA HIS A 54 14.20 9.96 -5.45
C HIS A 54 14.14 9.14 -6.76
N GLU A 55 14.33 9.91 -7.85
CA GLU A 55 14.68 9.56 -9.23
C GLU A 55 13.51 8.93 -10.03
N VAL A 56 13.21 9.29 -11.27
CA VAL A 56 13.97 9.91 -12.36
C VAL A 56 13.66 11.42 -12.45
N HIS A 57 14.38 12.16 -13.30
CA HIS A 57 14.03 13.53 -13.73
C HIS A 57 12.52 13.76 -13.79
N PRO A 58 12.03 15.02 -13.67
CA PRO A 58 10.76 15.35 -14.29
C PRO A 58 10.89 15.02 -15.79
N LEU A 59 10.62 13.77 -16.17
CA LEU A 59 9.77 13.47 -17.30
C LEU A 59 8.71 14.53 -17.15
N HIS A 60 8.67 15.48 -18.08
CA HIS A 60 7.80 16.66 -18.04
C HIS A 60 6.34 16.19 -18.15
N ILE A 61 5.91 15.40 -17.17
CA ILE A 61 4.63 14.78 -17.00
C ILE A 61 3.87 15.79 -16.18
N GLU A 62 2.92 16.41 -16.87
CA GLU A 62 1.98 17.31 -16.26
C GLU A 62 1.30 16.61 -15.05
N ASN A 63 1.18 17.34 -13.94
CA ASN A 63 0.58 16.89 -12.67
C ASN A 63 1.37 15.86 -11.84
N TRP A 64 2.67 15.65 -12.12
CA TRP A 64 3.53 14.88 -11.23
C TRP A 64 3.64 15.55 -9.84
N PRO A 65 3.47 14.83 -8.71
CA PRO A 65 3.51 15.43 -7.38
C PRO A 65 4.94 15.72 -6.90
N ASP A 66 5.09 16.75 -6.07
CA ASP A 66 6.36 17.09 -5.39
C ASP A 66 6.66 16.16 -4.20
N THR A 67 5.66 15.42 -3.71
CA THR A 67 5.76 14.44 -2.62
C THR A 67 5.77 13.01 -3.16
N THR A 68 6.05 12.03 -2.30
CA THR A 68 5.93 10.62 -2.71
C THR A 68 4.48 10.26 -3.09
N HIS A 69 4.30 9.23 -3.92
CA HIS A 69 2.95 8.86 -4.37
C HIS A 69 2.03 8.49 -3.21
N TYR A 70 2.54 7.83 -2.16
CA TYR A 70 1.72 7.50 -1.00
C TYR A 70 1.37 8.74 -0.17
N GLU A 71 2.27 9.71 0.01
CA GLU A 71 1.94 10.98 0.70
C GLU A 71 0.90 11.78 -0.10
N PHE A 72 1.08 11.84 -1.42
CA PHE A 72 0.11 12.48 -2.31
C PHE A 72 -1.28 11.82 -2.24
N LEU A 73 -1.33 10.49 -2.15
CA LEU A 73 -2.58 9.73 -2.02
C LEU A 73 -3.17 9.78 -0.60
N ALA A 74 -2.33 9.89 0.45
CA ALA A 74 -2.74 9.96 1.86
C ALA A 74 -3.59 11.20 2.17
N ASP A 75 -3.19 12.36 1.61
CA ASP A 75 -3.88 13.62 1.80
C ASP A 75 -4.21 13.91 3.29
N THR A 76 -5.25 14.68 3.59
CA THR A 76 -5.71 14.94 4.97
C THR A 76 -6.59 13.84 5.56
N MET A 77 -6.95 12.80 4.80
CA MET A 77 -7.93 11.80 5.26
C MET A 77 -7.32 10.63 6.01
N TRP A 78 -6.07 10.27 5.69
CA TRP A 78 -5.33 9.21 6.37
C TRP A 78 -4.20 9.86 7.18
N SER A 79 -4.36 9.85 8.50
CA SER A 79 -3.45 10.53 9.42
C SER A 79 -2.12 9.82 9.59
N ASP A 80 -2.02 8.55 9.17
CA ASP A 80 -0.83 7.73 9.32
C ASP A 80 -0.62 6.84 8.08
N PHE A 81 0.63 6.54 7.77
CA PHE A 81 1.00 5.74 6.63
C PHE A 81 2.31 4.97 6.85
N ALA A 82 2.42 3.82 6.19
CA ALA A 82 3.63 3.01 6.16
C ALA A 82 4.03 2.71 4.71
N TYR A 83 5.33 2.62 4.46
CA TYR A 83 5.88 2.31 3.14
C TYR A 83 6.95 1.22 3.21
N GLY A 84 6.81 0.20 2.37
CA GLY A 84 7.70 -0.95 2.27
C GLY A 84 8.29 -1.08 0.87
N ARG A 85 9.61 -0.87 0.75
CA ARG A 85 10.35 -0.96 -0.53
C ARG A 85 10.47 -2.42 -0.99
N ASN A 86 10.02 -2.72 -2.21
CA ASN A 86 10.13 -4.06 -2.78
C ASN A 86 11.19 -4.12 -3.87
N ALA A 87 11.25 -3.14 -4.77
CA ALA A 87 12.22 -3.09 -5.84
C ALA A 87 12.99 -1.77 -5.82
N VAL A 88 14.32 -1.86 -5.85
CA VAL A 88 15.26 -0.73 -5.89
C VAL A 88 16.08 -0.83 -7.17
N TYR A 89 16.19 0.27 -7.90
CA TYR A 89 16.99 0.46 -9.11
C TYR A 89 17.72 1.81 -9.01
N PRO A 90 18.72 2.10 -9.86
CA PRO A 90 19.48 3.35 -9.77
C PRO A 90 18.55 4.56 -9.73
N GLU A 91 17.51 4.55 -10.56
CA GLU A 91 16.59 5.66 -10.75
C GLU A 91 15.35 5.57 -9.84
N GLY A 92 15.47 4.97 -8.65
CA GLY A 92 14.44 5.01 -7.62
C GLY A 92 13.92 3.65 -7.16
N HIS A 93 12.74 3.65 -6.54
CA HIS A 93 12.15 2.43 -5.99
C HIS A 93 10.62 2.43 -6.00
N HIS A 94 10.06 1.23 -6.04
CA HIS A 94 8.63 1.03 -5.80
C HIS A 94 8.37 -0.09 -4.79
N GLY A 95 7.17 -0.07 -4.24
CA GLY A 95 6.82 -0.93 -3.14
C GLY A 95 5.34 -0.94 -2.81
N ASN A 96 5.05 -1.40 -1.59
CA ASN A 96 3.72 -1.36 -1.02
C ASN A 96 3.60 -0.16 -0.08
N ALA A 97 2.40 0.41 0.02
CA ALA A 97 2.07 1.39 1.04
C ALA A 97 0.76 1.01 1.74
N VAL A 98 0.63 1.38 3.01
CA VAL A 98 -0.62 1.29 3.77
C VAL A 98 -0.96 2.70 4.24
N LEU A 99 -2.16 3.18 3.92
CA LEU A 99 -2.72 4.43 4.43
C LEU A 99 -3.76 4.09 5.49
N SER A 100 -3.73 4.76 6.63
CA SER A 100 -4.57 4.44 7.77
C SER A 100 -5.20 5.69 8.40
N ARG A 101 -6.50 5.59 8.71
CA ARG A 101 -7.21 6.59 9.54
C ARG A 101 -6.86 6.49 11.02
N TYR A 102 -6.23 5.39 11.41
CA TYR A 102 -5.88 5.07 12.79
C TYR A 102 -4.35 4.95 12.93
N PRO A 103 -3.80 5.15 14.13
CA PRO A 103 -2.36 5.02 14.35
C PRO A 103 -1.80 3.66 13.91
N ILE A 104 -0.68 3.68 13.20
CA ILE A 104 0.16 2.53 12.87
C ILE A 104 1.27 2.47 13.92
N GLU A 105 1.14 1.59 14.91
CA GLU A 105 2.13 1.47 15.99
C GLU A 105 3.42 0.81 15.55
N HIS A 106 3.33 -0.03 14.53
CA HIS A 106 4.44 -0.83 14.05
C HIS A 106 4.19 -1.24 12.60
N TYR A 107 5.24 -1.24 11.80
CA TYR A 107 5.23 -1.83 10.48
C TYR A 107 6.54 -2.54 10.19
N GLU A 108 6.46 -3.58 9.36
CA GLU A 108 7.59 -4.37 8.90
C GLU A 108 7.40 -4.70 7.42
N ASN A 109 8.43 -4.51 6.61
CA ASN A 109 8.42 -4.95 5.22
C ASN A 109 9.26 -6.21 5.06
N ARG A 110 8.65 -7.29 4.58
CA ARG A 110 9.30 -8.59 4.41
C ARG A 110 9.45 -8.94 2.94
N ASP A 111 10.66 -9.34 2.55
CA ASP A 111 10.93 -9.87 1.21
C ASP A 111 10.32 -11.27 1.08
N VAL A 112 9.53 -11.47 0.02
CA VAL A 112 8.94 -12.76 -0.38
C VAL A 112 9.29 -13.06 -1.85
N SER A 113 10.42 -12.59 -2.32
CA SER A 113 10.90 -12.85 -3.68
C SER A 113 11.24 -14.33 -3.86
N VAL A 114 10.83 -14.89 -5.01
CA VAL A 114 11.11 -16.28 -5.38
C VAL A 114 12.04 -16.30 -6.59
N GLY A 115 13.25 -16.87 -6.41
CA GLY A 115 14.29 -16.90 -7.45
C GLY A 115 14.77 -15.51 -7.89
N GLY A 116 15.29 -15.41 -9.11
CA GLY A 116 15.74 -14.14 -9.71
C GLY A 116 14.62 -13.32 -10.38
N SER A 117 13.37 -13.51 -9.96
CA SER A 117 12.21 -12.86 -10.57
C SER A 117 11.96 -11.45 -10.01
N GLU A 118 10.87 -10.82 -10.47
CA GLU A 118 10.45 -9.50 -9.99
C GLU A 118 10.35 -9.49 -8.46
N LYS A 119 10.92 -8.46 -7.84
CA LYS A 119 10.98 -8.36 -6.38
C LYS A 119 9.59 -8.22 -5.78
N ARG A 120 9.34 -8.92 -4.69
CA ARG A 120 8.03 -9.00 -4.03
C ARG A 120 8.18 -8.84 -2.54
N GLY A 121 7.22 -8.17 -1.92
CA GLY A 121 7.23 -7.98 -0.48
C GLY A 121 5.84 -7.90 0.11
N VAL A 122 5.80 -8.07 1.42
CA VAL A 122 4.62 -7.90 2.26
C VAL A 122 4.91 -6.81 3.26
N LEU A 123 4.09 -5.76 3.22
CA LEU A 123 4.12 -4.69 4.21
C LEU A 123 3.08 -5.03 5.28
N TYR A 124 3.56 -5.42 6.45
CA TYR A 124 2.76 -5.63 7.64
C TYR A 124 2.63 -4.33 8.43
N CYS A 125 1.44 -4.09 8.96
CA CYS A 125 1.13 -2.99 9.86
C CYS A 125 0.30 -3.49 11.04
N ARG A 126 0.67 -3.06 12.24
CA ARG A 126 -0.15 -3.19 13.45
C ARG A 126 -0.83 -1.86 13.72
N ILE A 127 -2.14 -1.83 13.55
CA ILE A 127 -2.97 -0.63 13.59
C ILE A 127 -3.83 -0.65 14.85
N THR A 128 -3.91 0.46 15.58
CA THR A 128 -4.69 0.55 16.82
C THR A 128 -5.81 1.58 16.73
N PRO A 129 -7.00 1.18 16.23
CA PRO A 129 -8.18 2.03 16.29
C PRO A 129 -8.54 2.33 17.76
N PRO A 130 -8.68 3.61 18.18
CA PRO A 130 -9.02 4.01 19.56
C PRO A 130 -10.30 3.40 20.17
N MET A 131 -11.19 2.86 19.33
CA MET A 131 -12.46 2.25 19.72
C MET A 131 -12.36 0.75 19.97
N LEU A 132 -11.22 0.13 19.65
CA LEU A 132 -10.98 -1.29 19.83
C LEU A 132 -9.96 -1.52 20.93
N ASN A 133 -10.18 -2.55 21.73
CA ASN A 133 -9.24 -2.97 22.79
C ASN A 133 -8.11 -3.88 22.26
N ARG A 134 -8.09 -4.16 20.96
CA ARG A 134 -7.10 -5.03 20.31
C ARG A 134 -6.64 -4.39 19.00
N PRO A 135 -5.36 -4.54 18.63
CA PRO A 135 -4.87 -4.08 17.35
C PRO A 135 -5.49 -4.87 16.19
N ILE A 136 -5.55 -4.22 15.03
CA ILE A 136 -5.81 -4.84 13.74
C ILE A 136 -4.47 -5.08 13.06
N HIS A 137 -4.26 -6.31 12.60
CA HIS A 137 -3.08 -6.70 11.83
C HIS A 137 -3.42 -6.64 10.34
N VAL A 138 -2.71 -5.80 9.59
CA VAL A 138 -2.90 -5.61 8.15
C VAL A 138 -1.64 -6.08 7.43
N MET A 139 -1.82 -6.85 6.35
CA MET A 139 -0.73 -7.24 5.45
C MET A 139 -1.08 -6.78 4.04
N CYS A 140 -0.35 -5.78 3.53
CA CYS A 140 -0.41 -5.39 2.12
C CYS A 140 0.55 -6.28 1.32
N VAL A 141 -0.02 -7.19 0.55
CA VAL A 141 0.71 -8.24 -0.18
C VAL A 141 0.66 -7.96 -1.68
N HIS A 142 1.81 -8.00 -2.35
CA HIS A 142 1.90 -8.06 -3.80
C HIS A 142 2.62 -9.36 -4.15
N LEU A 143 1.94 -10.30 -4.82
CA LEU A 143 2.49 -11.62 -5.17
C LEU A 143 2.98 -11.69 -6.61
N GLY A 144 3.73 -12.75 -6.94
CA GLY A 144 4.20 -13.02 -8.29
C GLY A 144 3.07 -13.33 -9.28
N LEU A 145 3.31 -13.04 -10.56
CA LEU A 145 2.35 -13.32 -11.64
C LEU A 145 2.22 -14.82 -11.95
N ARG A 146 3.26 -15.62 -11.69
CA ARG A 146 3.25 -17.07 -11.88
C ARG A 146 2.63 -17.78 -10.68
N GLU A 147 1.80 -18.77 -10.94
CA GLU A 147 1.16 -19.56 -9.88
C GLU A 147 2.17 -20.22 -8.94
N SER A 148 3.22 -20.84 -9.49
CA SER A 148 4.27 -21.46 -8.68
C SER A 148 4.96 -20.47 -7.73
N HIS A 149 5.12 -19.21 -8.15
CA HIS A 149 5.65 -18.17 -7.28
C HIS A 149 4.65 -17.81 -6.19
N ARG A 150 3.36 -17.64 -6.53
CA ARG A 150 2.31 -17.37 -5.53
C ARG A 150 2.24 -18.45 -4.47
N GLN A 151 2.28 -19.73 -4.87
CA GLN A 151 2.25 -20.85 -3.93
C GLN A 151 3.46 -20.82 -2.98
N ALA A 152 4.67 -20.64 -3.50
CA ALA A 152 5.86 -20.51 -2.67
C ALA A 152 5.77 -19.32 -1.70
N GLN A 153 5.26 -18.18 -2.16
CA GLN A 153 5.08 -16.97 -1.34
C GLN A 153 4.02 -17.15 -0.27
N LEU A 154 2.88 -17.77 -0.59
CA LEU A 154 1.84 -18.08 0.38
C LEU A 154 2.37 -19.03 1.46
N THR A 155 3.21 -20.01 1.10
CA THR A 155 3.89 -20.88 2.07
C THR A 155 4.83 -20.10 2.98
N MET A 156 5.61 -19.16 2.44
CA MET A 156 6.47 -18.27 3.26
C MET A 156 5.64 -17.45 4.25
N LEU A 157 4.46 -16.99 3.85
CA LEU A 157 3.56 -16.20 4.69
C LEU A 157 2.83 -17.04 5.74
N ALA A 158 2.46 -18.27 5.42
CA ALA A 158 1.81 -19.17 6.38
C ALA A 158 2.74 -19.59 7.53
N GLY A 159 4.06 -19.52 7.32
CA GLY A 159 5.08 -19.76 8.34
C GLY A 159 5.51 -18.52 9.12
N TRP A 160 4.86 -17.37 8.89
CA TRP A 160 5.11 -16.13 9.61
C TRP A 160 4.13 -15.97 10.77
#